data_AF-A0A7S2YCQ4-F1
#
_entry.id   AF-A0A7S2YCQ4-F1
#
_cell.length_a   1.000
_cell.length_b   1.000
_cell.length_c   1.000
_cell.angle_alpha   90.00
_cell.angle_beta   90.00
_cell.angle_gamma   90.00
#
_symmetry.space_group_name_H-M   'P 1'
#
loop_
_entity.id
_entity.type
_entity.pdbx_description
1 polymer ?
#
loop_
_entity_poly.entity_id
_entity_poly.type
_entity_poly.pdbx_seq_one_letter_code
_entity_poly.pdbx_strand_id
1 'polypeptide(L)'
;GKYIPYMEAFVRAGGTILYIGTDSSRALRYLFKTLPEHVSSKIRTQGKFIVRSSSKTVPPYALDHHHRVNSETLVDLYAMAQCQFLVHSSSASAEAVIYL
;
A
#
# COMPACT_ATOMS: atom_id res chain seq x y z
N GLY A 1 -4.08 -12.35 -6.03
CA GLY A 1 -4.95 -11.19 -5.67
C GLY A 1 -5.20 -10.34 -6.91
N LYS A 2 -6.33 -9.62 -6.99
CA LYS A 2 -6.78 -8.85 -8.18
C LYS A 2 -5.71 -7.90 -8.77
N TYR A 3 -4.81 -7.37 -7.94
CA TYR A 3 -3.83 -6.35 -8.34
C TYR A 3 -2.48 -6.91 -8.82
N ILE A 4 -2.19 -8.19 -8.56
CA ILE A 4 -0.90 -8.82 -8.91
C ILE A 4 -0.58 -8.71 -10.42
N PRO A 5 -1.51 -9.00 -11.35
CA PRO A 5 -1.20 -8.91 -12.78
C PRO A 5 -0.77 -7.51 -13.22
N TYR A 6 -1.29 -6.46 -12.60
CA TYR A 6 -0.92 -5.07 -12.91
C TYR A 6 0.49 -4.75 -12.41
N MET A 7 0.87 -5.24 -11.23
CA MET A 7 2.23 -5.07 -10.70
C MET A 7 3.27 -5.76 -11.59
N GLU A 8 2.98 -6.99 -12.03
CA GLU A 8 3.85 -7.75 -12.93
C GLU A 8 3.95 -7.08 -14.31
N ALA A 9 2.83 -6.60 -14.86
CA ALA A 9 2.81 -5.89 -16.13
C ALA A 9 3.64 -4.59 -16.06
N PHE A 10 3.48 -3.81 -14.98
CA PHE A 10 4.25 -2.58 -14.77
C PHE A 10 5.75 -2.84 -14.71
N VAL A 11 6.19 -3.85 -13.95
CA VAL A 11 7.60 -4.23 -13.86
C VAL A 11 8.13 -4.72 -15.21
N ARG A 12 7.34 -5.52 -15.94
CA ARG A 12 7.69 -6.01 -17.29
C ARG A 12 7.85 -4.87 -18.29
N ALA A 13 7.08 -3.80 -18.14
CA ALA A 13 7.19 -2.58 -18.95
C ALA A 13 8.38 -1.68 -18.57
N GLY A 14 9.21 -2.08 -17.60
CA GLY A 14 10.38 -1.31 -17.17
C GLY A 14 10.19 -0.51 -15.88
N GLY A 15 9.04 -0.65 -15.21
CA GLY A 15 8.75 0.01 -13.94
C GLY A 15 9.75 -0.35 -12.83
N THR A 16 10.15 0.64 -12.03
CA THR A 16 11.23 0.51 -11.04
C THR A 16 10.75 0.46 -9.60
N ILE A 17 9.64 1.13 -9.27
CA ILE A 17 9.14 1.27 -7.89
C ILE A 17 7.65 0.94 -7.84
N LEU A 18 7.27 0.08 -6.89
CA LEU A 18 5.89 -0.25 -6.56
C LEU A 18 5.58 0.23 -5.14
N TYR A 19 4.91 1.38 -4.99
CA TYR A 19 4.48 1.84 -3.67
C TYR A 19 3.19 1.12 -3.25
N ILE A 20 3.16 0.58 -2.03
CA ILE A 20 1.99 -0.12 -1.48
C ILE A 20 1.51 0.60 -0.21
N GLY A 21 0.44 1.39 -0.36
CA GLY A 21 -0.34 1.91 0.76
C GLY A 21 -1.34 0.88 1.23
N THR A 22 -1.09 0.25 2.38
CA THR A 22 -2.03 -0.69 2.99
C THR A 22 -1.92 -0.70 4.51
N ASP A 23 -3.08 -0.74 5.13
CA ASP A 23 -3.26 -0.93 6.55
C ASP A 23 -3.16 -2.40 6.99
N SER A 24 -3.04 -3.35 6.05
CA SER A 24 -3.06 -4.78 6.35
C SER A 24 -1.67 -5.41 6.32
N SER A 25 -1.17 -5.80 7.49
CA SER A 25 0.07 -6.58 7.62
C SER A 25 -0.04 -7.96 6.94
N ARG A 26 -1.26 -8.53 6.90
CA ARG A 26 -1.53 -9.79 6.19
C ARG A 26 -1.43 -9.63 4.69
N ALA A 27 -1.93 -8.53 4.12
CA ALA A 27 -1.83 -8.26 2.69
C ALA A 27 -0.37 -8.13 2.26
N LEU A 28 0.45 -7.37 3.00
CA LEU A 28 1.90 -7.26 2.71
C LEU A 28 2.60 -8.61 2.77
N ARG A 29 2.39 -9.40 3.82
CA ARG A 29 2.98 -10.75 3.92
C ARG A 29 2.59 -11.65 2.75
N TYR A 30 1.32 -11.57 2.32
CA TYR A 30 0.86 -12.31 1.16
C TYR A 30 1.58 -11.85 -0.12
N LEU A 31 1.71 -10.54 -0.35
CA LEU A 31 2.44 -10.01 -1.52
C LEU A 31 3.89 -10.47 -1.54
N PHE A 32 4.63 -10.33 -0.44
CA PHE A 32 6.03 -10.77 -0.37
C PHE A 32 6.21 -12.29 -0.52
N LYS A 33 5.21 -13.09 -0.12
CA LYS A 33 5.24 -14.55 -0.30
C LYS A 33 4.88 -14.99 -1.72
N THR A 34 3.98 -14.26 -2.38
CA THR A 34 3.40 -14.67 -3.68
C THR A 34 4.14 -14.09 -4.87
N LEU A 35 4.68 -12.88 -4.76
CA LEU A 35 5.35 -12.23 -5.88
C LEU A 35 6.77 -12.76 -6.06
N PRO A 36 7.23 -12.94 -7.31
CA PRO A 36 8.61 -13.30 -7.57
C PRO A 36 9.56 -12.18 -7.13
N GLU A 37 10.79 -12.55 -6.78
CA GLU A 37 11.78 -11.65 -6.16
C GLU A 37 12.06 -10.38 -6.99
N HIS A 38 12.11 -10.49 -8.31
CA HIS A 38 12.33 -9.36 -9.20
C HIS A 38 11.18 -8.32 -9.18
N VAL A 39 9.98 -8.70 -8.74
CA VAL A 39 8.85 -7.79 -8.50
C VAL A 39 8.83 -7.34 -7.05
N SER A 40 8.98 -8.26 -6.10
CA SER A 40 8.87 -7.92 -4.67
C SER A 40 10.01 -7.03 -4.17
N SER A 41 11.22 -7.13 -4.74
CA SER A 41 12.35 -6.22 -4.47
C SER A 41 12.08 -4.76 -4.86
N LYS A 42 11.11 -4.50 -5.74
CA LYS A 42 10.68 -3.15 -6.15
C LYS A 42 9.59 -2.57 -5.25
N ILE A 43 9.04 -3.37 -4.33
CA ILE A 43 8.01 -2.90 -3.38
C ILE A 43 8.63 -1.89 -2.41
N ARG A 44 7.93 -0.77 -2.24
CA ARG A 44 8.18 0.24 -1.20
C ARG A 44 6.92 0.43 -0.40
N THR A 45 7.09 0.69 0.88
CA THR A 45 6.03 1.05 1.82
C THR A 45 6.56 2.17 2.70
N GLN A 46 5.69 2.86 3.42
CA GLN A 46 6.10 3.89 4.37
C GLN A 46 7.11 3.41 5.42
N GLY A 47 7.15 2.11 5.73
CA GLY A 47 8.18 1.52 6.59
C GLY A 47 7.68 0.41 7.52
N LYS A 48 8.60 -0.06 8.36
CA LYS A 48 8.39 -1.18 9.29
C LYS A 48 7.61 -0.79 10.56
N PHE A 49 7.64 0.48 10.95
CA PHE A 49 7.10 0.97 12.24
C PHE A 49 5.71 1.63 12.12
N ILE A 50 4.99 1.32 11.05
CA ILE A 50 3.65 1.87 10.77
C ILE A 50 2.59 0.96 11.37
N VAL A 51 1.54 1.54 11.94
CA VAL A 51 0.43 0.81 12.53
C VAL A 51 -0.35 0.11 11.43
N ARG A 52 -0.38 -1.23 11.48
CA ARG A 52 -1.12 -2.07 10.54
C ARG A 52 -1.92 -3.11 11.27
N SER A 53 -3.14 -3.33 10.82
CA SER A 53 -3.97 -4.41 11.33
C SER A 53 -3.55 -5.77 10.75
N SER A 54 -3.58 -6.78 11.61
CA SER A 54 -3.52 -8.19 11.22
C SER A 54 -4.92 -8.81 11.07
N SER A 55 -5.96 -8.10 11.54
CA SER A 55 -7.36 -8.51 11.50
C SER A 55 -8.09 -7.87 10.32
N LYS A 56 -9.15 -8.54 9.85
CA LYS A 56 -10.10 -7.95 8.90
C LYS A 56 -11.14 -7.06 9.58
N THR A 57 -11.33 -7.22 10.89
CA THR A 57 -12.40 -6.58 11.65
C THR A 57 -11.91 -5.45 12.54
N VAL A 58 -10.63 -5.48 12.93
CA VAL A 58 -10.04 -4.44 13.78
C VAL A 58 -9.32 -3.44 12.90
N PRO A 59 -9.76 -2.18 12.81
CA PRO A 59 -9.10 -1.16 12.02
C PRO A 59 -7.86 -0.60 12.74
N PRO A 60 -6.89 -0.02 12.02
CA PRO A 60 -5.66 0.51 12.62
C PRO A 60 -5.87 1.56 13.70
N TYR A 61 -6.89 2.42 13.57
CA TYR A 61 -7.19 3.46 14.57
C TYR A 61 -7.59 2.88 15.94
N ALA A 62 -7.98 1.60 15.98
CA ALA A 62 -8.30 0.90 17.22
C ALA A 62 -7.08 0.21 17.85
N LEU A 63 -5.93 0.20 17.17
CA LEU A 63 -4.68 -0.44 17.62
C LEU A 63 -3.72 0.54 18.28
N ASP A 64 -3.86 1.85 18.02
CA ASP A 64 -2.95 2.90 18.49
C ASP A 64 -3.68 4.25 18.56
N HIS A 65 -2.99 5.30 19.00
CA HIS A 65 -3.55 6.64 19.10
C HIS A 65 -3.94 7.19 17.72
N HIS A 66 -5.16 7.69 17.60
CA HIS A 66 -5.73 8.17 16.33
C HIS A 66 -4.85 9.22 15.61
N HIS A 67 -4.22 10.17 16.31
CA HIS A 67 -3.29 11.14 15.72
C HIS A 67 -2.11 10.48 14.99
N ARG A 68 -1.55 9.39 15.54
CA ARG A 68 -0.46 8.67 14.90
C ARG A 68 -0.95 8.00 13.62
N VAL A 69 -2.03 7.23 13.72
CA VAL A 69 -2.61 6.50 12.58
C VAL A 69 -3.03 7.46 11.46
N ASN A 70 -3.62 8.61 11.81
CA ASN A 70 -4.00 9.63 10.85
C ASN A 70 -2.77 10.26 10.17
N SER A 71 -1.72 10.57 10.92
CA SER A 71 -0.47 11.11 10.35
C SER A 71 0.20 10.12 9.40
N GLU A 72 0.26 8.84 9.79
CA GLU A 72 0.74 7.76 8.94
C GLU A 72 -0.13 7.62 7.68
N THR A 73 -1.45 7.71 7.80
CA THR A 73 -2.36 7.67 6.65
C THR A 73 -2.12 8.83 5.69
N LEU A 74 -1.92 10.05 6.20
CA LEU A 74 -1.64 11.23 5.38
C LEU A 74 -0.34 11.09 4.57
N VAL A 75 0.71 10.51 5.18
CA VAL A 75 1.97 10.24 4.48
C VAL A 75 1.77 9.22 3.36
N ASP A 76 0.96 8.18 3.59
CA ASP A 76 0.61 7.20 2.54
C ASP A 76 -0.18 7.83 1.40
N LEU A 77 -1.15 8.69 1.70
CA LEU A 77 -1.92 9.43 0.69
C LEU A 77 -1.02 10.29 -0.19
N TYR A 78 -0.13 11.06 0.44
CA TYR A 78 0.82 11.90 -0.29
C TYR A 78 1.77 11.06 -1.16
N ALA A 79 2.36 9.99 -0.62
CA ALA A 79 3.25 9.12 -1.38
C ALA A 79 2.56 8.44 -2.57
N MET A 80 1.29 8.02 -2.41
CA MET A 80 0.49 7.47 -3.50
C MET A 80 0.16 8.53 -4.56
N ALA A 81 -0.08 9.77 -4.18
CA ALA A 81 -0.39 10.87 -5.12
C ALA A 81 0.79 11.20 -6.03
N GLN A 82 2.02 10.98 -5.55
CA GLN A 82 3.23 11.18 -6.36
C GLN A 82 3.51 10.03 -7.35
N CYS A 83 2.69 8.97 -7.37
CA CYS A 83 2.87 7.85 -8.29
C CYS A 83 2.31 8.17 -9.67
N GLN A 84 3.01 7.76 -10.74
CA GLN A 84 2.57 7.97 -12.13
C GLN A 84 1.28 7.20 -12.46
N PHE A 85 1.10 6.03 -11.85
CA PHE A 85 -0.07 5.20 -12.02
C PHE A 85 -0.59 4.80 -10.65
N LEU A 86 -1.90 4.88 -10.47
CA LEU A 86 -2.58 4.46 -9.26
C LEU A 86 -3.47 3.25 -9.57
N VAL A 87 -3.14 2.10 -8.97
CA VAL A 87 -4.00 0.91 -9.00
C VAL A 87 -4.67 0.78 -7.64
N HIS A 88 -5.98 0.97 -7.58
CA HIS A 88 -6.71 1.09 -6.32
C HIS A 88 -8.08 0.40 -6.34
N SER A 89 -8.66 0.24 -5.15
CA SER A 89 -10.07 -0.11 -4.96
C SER A 89 -10.94 1.14 -4.80
N SER A 90 -12.27 0.98 -4.78
CA SER A 90 -13.18 2.02 -4.32
C SER A 90 -13.05 2.23 -2.81
N SER A 91 -12.23 3.20 -2.39
CA SER A 91 -12.10 3.62 -1.00
C SER A 91 -11.87 5.13 -0.92
N ALA A 92 -12.29 5.76 0.19
CA ALA A 92 -12.11 7.18 0.41
C ALA A 92 -10.63 7.60 0.36
N SER A 93 -9.73 6.76 0.88
CA SER A 93 -8.28 7.01 0.79
C SER A 93 -7.80 7.03 -0.66
N ALA A 94 -8.22 6.07 -1.48
CA ALA A 94 -7.83 6.03 -2.88
C ALA A 94 -8.40 7.20 -3.68
N GLU A 95 -9.63 7.61 -3.36
CA GLU A 95 -10.26 8.79 -3.96
C GLU A 95 -9.53 10.09 -3.54
N ALA A 96 -9.16 10.23 -2.26
CA ALA A 96 -8.40 11.39 -1.79
C ALA A 96 -7.06 11.56 -2.51
N VAL A 97 -6.38 10.46 -2.86
CA VAL A 97 -5.13 10.48 -3.64
C VAL A 97 -5.30 11.16 -5.00
N ILE A 98 -6.46 11.01 -5.64
CA ILE A 98 -6.73 11.55 -6.99
C ILE A 98 -6.81 13.09 -6.98
N TYR A 99 -7.14 13.68 -5.84
CA TYR A 99 -7.31 15.13 -5.68
C TYR A 99 -6.03 15.85 -5.19
N LEU A 100 -4.92 15.13 -5.01
CA LEU A 100 -3.61 15.66 -4.60
C LEU A 100 -2.67 15.78 -5.79
#